data_AF-A0AAV0Y263-F1
#
_entry.id   AF-A0AAV0Y263-F1
#
_cell.length_a   1.000
_cell.length_b   1.000
_cell.length_c   1.000
_cell.angle_alpha   90.00
_cell.angle_beta   90.00
_cell.angle_gamma   90.00
#
_symmetry.space_group_name_H-M   'P 1'
#
loop_
_entity.id
_entity.type
_entity.pdbx_description
1 polymer ?
#
loop_
_entity_poly.entity_id
_entity_poly.type
_entity_poly.pdbx_seq_one_letter_code
_entity_poly.pdbx_strand_id
1 'polypeptide(L)'
;MAPLPRERVQCSRPFTYTGVDFAGPLIIRSGIRGRSGTKAWVSIFVCFSTRAVHIEVVEDLTSKAFIAALRRFVARRGKPAELWSDNGTNFVRANKELTKYTQHLGSQLANEGITWRFNPPSAPHFGGLWEAAVKSAKHHLARTTGKAKLTLSELSTLLCQIEACLNSRPLIPMSSDPNDFTSLTPAHFLLGAPVTSFPEPDLNGEEPHAMRRWKFVQHLLQTFWKRWHMEYLPQLQVRGKWTSGSSNLAIDDLVIVKEDNLPPFKWHLARVIELHLGCDGNVRVVSIRNSSGKTMRRPVAKLCKLPIDSEESVEK
;
A
#
# COMPACT_ATOMS: atom_id res chain seq x y z
N MET A 1 -10.71 -17.29 17.18
CA MET A 1 -10.28 -16.03 16.52
C MET A 1 -11.47 -15.07 16.56
N ALA A 2 -11.27 -13.76 16.72
CA ALA A 2 -12.38 -12.83 16.51
C ALA A 2 -12.70 -12.77 15.01
N PRO A 3 -13.98 -12.84 14.60
CA PRO A 3 -14.35 -12.78 13.19
C PRO A 3 -13.87 -11.45 12.56
N LEU A 4 -13.40 -11.52 11.31
CA LEU A 4 -13.06 -10.30 10.57
C LEU A 4 -14.33 -9.44 10.41
N PRO A 5 -14.23 -8.11 10.56
CA PRO A 5 -15.37 -7.21 10.34
C PRO A 5 -15.98 -7.45 8.96
N ARG A 6 -17.31 -7.46 8.86
CA ARG A 6 -18.05 -7.74 7.62
C ARG A 6 -17.61 -6.84 6.46
N GLU A 7 -17.22 -5.62 6.78
CA GLU A 7 -16.71 -4.58 5.87
C GLU A 7 -15.43 -5.01 5.14
N ARG A 8 -14.71 -6.03 5.63
CA ARG A 8 -13.52 -6.62 4.99
C ARG A 8 -13.82 -7.81 4.09
N VAL A 9 -14.97 -8.46 4.26
CA VAL A 9 -15.28 -9.76 3.64
C VAL A 9 -16.39 -9.63 2.58
N GLN A 10 -17.22 -8.58 2.67
CA GLN A 10 -18.27 -8.34 1.68
C GLN A 10 -17.68 -7.76 0.39
N CYS A 11 -17.96 -8.42 -0.74
CA CYS A 11 -17.62 -7.89 -2.06
C CYS A 11 -18.32 -6.54 -2.28
N SER A 12 -17.53 -5.50 -2.51
CA SER A 12 -18.01 -4.14 -2.70
C SER A 12 -17.15 -3.43 -3.73
N ARG A 13 -17.69 -2.33 -4.29
CA ARG A 13 -16.87 -1.40 -5.08
C ARG A 13 -15.63 -0.98 -4.27
N PRO A 14 -14.44 -0.84 -4.89
CA PRO A 14 -13.27 -0.31 -4.20
C PRO A 14 -13.59 1.01 -3.48
N PHE A 15 -13.05 1.16 -2.27
CA PHE A 15 -13.25 2.32 -1.39
C PHE A 15 -14.67 2.50 -0.84
N THR A 16 -15.55 1.48 -0.90
CA THR A 16 -16.86 1.55 -0.21
C THR A 16 -16.69 1.68 1.31
N TYR A 17 -15.82 0.86 1.89
CA TYR A 17 -15.37 0.97 3.28
C TYR A 17 -13.92 1.41 3.27
N THR A 18 -13.65 2.60 3.80
CA THR A 18 -12.35 3.24 3.69
C THR A 18 -11.85 3.69 5.06
N GLY A 19 -10.59 3.39 5.36
CA GLY A 19 -9.86 4.02 6.46
C GLY A 19 -9.08 5.23 5.97
N VAL A 20 -8.96 6.27 6.78
CA VAL A 20 -8.14 7.45 6.49
C VAL A 20 -7.25 7.78 7.68
N ASP A 21 -6.01 8.15 7.36
CA ASP A 21 -5.03 8.55 8.36
C ASP A 21 -4.05 9.57 7.76
N PHE A 22 -3.45 10.42 8.60
CA PHE A 22 -2.45 11.41 8.20
C PHE A 22 -1.02 10.88 8.36
N ALA A 23 -0.11 11.44 7.57
CA ALA A 23 1.33 11.27 7.72
C ALA A 23 2.03 12.62 7.57
N GLY A 24 3.17 12.78 8.24
CA GLY A 24 3.94 14.01 8.28
C GLY A 24 4.25 14.48 9.70
N PRO A 25 4.66 15.76 9.88
CA PRO A 25 4.77 16.78 8.84
C PRO A 25 5.96 16.53 7.89
N LEU A 26 5.81 16.98 6.64
CA LEU A 26 6.87 17.11 5.65
C LEU A 26 7.19 18.59 5.47
N ILE A 27 8.45 18.93 5.20
CA ILE A 27 8.85 20.31 4.91
C ILE A 27 8.93 20.46 3.39
N ILE A 28 8.02 21.28 2.84
CA ILE A 28 7.99 21.62 1.42
C ILE A 28 8.65 22.98 1.17
N ARG A 29 9.35 23.10 0.05
CA ARG A 29 9.97 24.34 -0.39
C ARG A 29 8.93 25.23 -1.05
N SER A 30 8.93 26.52 -0.72
CA SER A 30 8.04 27.52 -1.32
C SER A 30 8.28 27.73 -2.83
N GLY A 31 9.45 27.37 -3.37
CA GLY A 31 9.86 27.66 -4.75
C GLY A 31 10.37 29.09 -4.97
N ILE A 32 10.10 30.01 -4.04
CA ILE A 32 10.54 31.40 -4.08
C ILE A 32 11.84 31.55 -3.28
N ARG A 33 12.85 32.21 -3.85
CA ARG A 33 14.14 32.48 -3.17
C ARG A 33 13.90 33.30 -1.90
N GLY A 34 14.54 32.93 -0.80
CA GLY A 34 14.45 33.63 0.49
C GLY A 34 13.21 33.32 1.33
N ARG A 35 12.22 32.59 0.80
CA ARG A 35 11.03 32.20 1.57
C ARG A 35 11.22 30.83 2.23
N SER A 36 11.02 30.80 3.55
CA SER A 36 11.10 29.57 4.34
C SER A 36 10.13 28.50 3.82
N GLY A 37 10.52 27.24 3.98
CA GLY A 37 9.66 26.11 3.67
C GLY A 37 8.42 26.08 4.56
N THR A 38 7.32 25.56 4.03
CA THR A 38 6.07 25.36 4.76
C THR A 38 5.92 23.89 5.13
N LYS A 39 5.12 23.60 6.15
CA LYS A 39 4.75 22.23 6.48
C LYS A 39 3.67 21.76 5.50
N ALA A 40 3.73 20.49 5.16
CA ALA A 40 2.67 19.77 4.48
C ALA A 40 2.46 18.43 5.17
N TRP A 41 1.30 17.84 4.95
CA TRP A 41 0.89 16.54 5.43
C TRP A 41 0.42 15.71 4.25
N VAL A 42 0.26 14.42 4.49
CA VAL A 42 -0.23 13.48 3.51
C VAL A 42 -1.44 12.77 4.09
N SER A 43 -2.57 12.83 3.41
CA SER A 43 -3.75 12.04 3.75
C SER A 43 -3.70 10.72 2.97
N ILE A 44 -3.82 9.61 3.67
CA ILE A 44 -3.75 8.26 3.09
C ILE A 44 -5.09 7.58 3.33
N PHE A 45 -5.79 7.29 2.24
CA PHE A 45 -7.03 6.52 2.22
C PHE A 45 -6.72 5.07 1.87
N VAL A 46 -7.32 4.14 2.60
CA VAL A 46 -7.09 2.69 2.41
C VAL A 46 -8.43 1.99 2.28
N CYS A 47 -8.64 1.31 1.17
CA CYS A 47 -9.81 0.48 0.93
C CYS A 47 -9.72 -0.81 1.77
N PHE A 48 -10.76 -1.15 2.53
CA PHE A 48 -10.75 -2.35 3.37
C PHE A 48 -10.93 -3.66 2.59
N SER A 49 -11.68 -3.64 1.48
CA SER A 49 -11.92 -4.84 0.68
C SER A 49 -10.75 -5.17 -0.26
N THR A 50 -10.33 -4.20 -1.07
CA THR A 50 -9.28 -4.43 -2.08
C THR A 50 -7.87 -4.09 -1.61
N ARG A 51 -7.75 -3.48 -0.42
CA ARG A 51 -6.47 -3.00 0.14
C ARG A 51 -5.80 -1.92 -0.75
N ALA A 52 -6.54 -1.33 -1.69
CA ALA A 52 -6.07 -0.21 -2.50
C ALA A 52 -5.80 1.02 -1.64
N VAL A 53 -4.79 1.79 -2.03
CA VAL A 53 -4.39 3.03 -1.36
C VAL A 53 -4.65 4.21 -2.28
N HIS A 54 -5.10 5.33 -1.71
CA HIS A 54 -5.12 6.63 -2.37
C HIS A 54 -4.43 7.68 -1.50
N ILE A 55 -3.61 8.53 -2.11
CA ILE A 55 -2.73 9.46 -1.40
C ILE A 55 -2.97 10.89 -1.88
N GLU A 56 -3.16 11.80 -0.93
CA GLU A 56 -3.38 13.22 -1.17
C GLU A 56 -2.36 14.05 -0.39
N VAL A 57 -1.76 15.05 -1.05
CA VAL A 57 -1.03 16.10 -0.34
C VAL A 57 -2.01 17.06 0.32
N VAL A 58 -1.69 17.50 1.53
CA VAL A 58 -2.50 18.41 2.33
C VAL A 58 -1.60 19.51 2.90
N GLU A 59 -1.92 20.78 2.65
CA GLU A 59 -1.04 21.90 2.99
C GLU A 59 -1.11 22.30 4.48
N ASP A 60 -2.16 21.89 5.18
CA ASP A 60 -2.31 22.11 6.62
C ASP A 60 -3.03 20.95 7.32
N LEU A 61 -3.00 20.92 8.65
CA LEU A 61 -3.70 19.92 9.46
C LEU A 61 -5.08 20.44 9.94
N THR A 62 -5.78 21.21 9.10
CA THR A 62 -7.12 21.74 9.41
C THR A 62 -8.24 20.85 8.85
N SER A 63 -9.47 21.04 9.33
CA SER A 63 -10.64 20.39 8.75
C SER A 63 -10.86 20.79 7.30
N LYS A 64 -10.63 22.06 6.93
CA LYS A 64 -10.83 22.58 5.57
C LYS A 64 -9.92 21.91 4.56
N ALA A 65 -8.62 21.82 4.86
CA ALA A 65 -7.69 21.16 3.93
C ALA A 65 -7.95 19.66 3.83
N PHE A 66 -8.36 19.02 4.93
CA PHE A 66 -8.78 17.62 4.88
C PHE A 66 -10.06 17.42 4.06
N ILE A 67 -11.08 18.29 4.18
CA ILE A 67 -12.29 18.24 3.35
C ILE A 67 -11.92 18.39 1.86
N ALA A 68 -10.97 19.28 1.53
CA ALA A 68 -10.48 19.41 0.17
C ALA A 68 -9.81 18.11 -0.34
N ALA A 69 -9.00 17.45 0.49
CA ALA A 69 -8.41 16.15 0.18
C ALA A 69 -9.47 15.05 0.00
N LEU A 70 -10.47 15.00 0.90
CA LEU A 70 -11.60 14.08 0.79
C LEU A 70 -12.37 14.28 -0.51
N ARG A 71 -12.63 15.53 -0.91
CA ARG A 71 -13.31 15.83 -2.18
C ARG A 71 -12.51 15.35 -3.40
N ARG A 72 -11.19 15.55 -3.41
CA ARG A 72 -10.33 15.03 -4.49
C ARG A 72 -10.30 13.50 -4.52
N PHE A 73 -10.25 12.85 -3.37
CA PHE A 73 -10.40 11.40 -3.25
C PHE A 73 -11.74 10.93 -3.81
N VAL A 74 -12.85 11.52 -3.37
CA VAL A 74 -14.20 11.17 -3.83
C VAL A 74 -14.35 11.37 -5.34
N ALA A 75 -13.80 12.45 -5.89
CA ALA A 75 -13.84 12.71 -7.33
C ALA A 75 -13.09 11.66 -8.16
N ARG A 76 -12.03 11.04 -7.61
CA ARG A 76 -11.20 10.05 -8.32
C ARG A 76 -11.58 8.60 -8.03
N ARG A 77 -12.09 8.32 -6.83
CA ARG A 77 -12.33 6.97 -6.32
C ARG A 77 -13.79 6.70 -5.98
N GLY A 78 -14.67 7.69 -6.14
CA GLY A 78 -16.08 7.62 -5.77
C GLY A 78 -16.32 7.82 -4.27
N LYS A 79 -17.56 8.18 -3.91
CA LYS A 79 -17.96 8.42 -2.52
C LYS A 79 -17.94 7.12 -1.70
N PRO A 80 -17.26 7.07 -0.54
CA PRO A 80 -17.35 5.92 0.35
C PRO A 80 -18.75 5.84 0.98
N ALA A 81 -19.17 4.63 1.34
CA ALA A 81 -20.35 4.44 2.20
C ALA A 81 -19.97 4.70 3.65
N GLU A 82 -18.81 4.18 4.08
CA GLU A 82 -18.25 4.43 5.40
C GLU A 82 -16.80 4.91 5.35
N LEU A 83 -16.49 5.87 6.21
CA LEU A 83 -15.14 6.40 6.39
C LEU A 83 -14.72 6.28 7.85
N TRP A 84 -13.58 5.61 8.07
CA TRP A 84 -13.03 5.29 9.37
C TRP A 84 -11.77 6.14 9.64
N SER A 85 -11.69 6.80 10.79
CA SER A 85 -10.51 7.60 11.17
C SER A 85 -10.20 7.49 12.67
N ASP A 86 -9.02 7.97 13.10
CA ASP A 86 -8.79 8.25 14.51
C ASP A 86 -9.60 9.47 15.00
N ASN A 87 -9.55 9.73 16.31
CA ASN A 87 -10.20 10.88 16.94
C ASN A 87 -9.43 12.21 16.76
N GLY A 88 -8.60 12.33 15.73
CA GLY A 88 -7.90 13.56 15.39
C GLY A 88 -8.86 14.74 15.24
N THR A 89 -8.52 15.89 15.84
CA THR A 89 -9.41 17.05 15.92
C THR A 89 -9.83 17.58 14.54
N ASN A 90 -8.96 17.46 13.55
CA ASN A 90 -9.20 17.74 12.14
C ASN A 90 -10.31 16.84 11.55
N PHE A 91 -10.29 15.53 11.81
CA PHE A 91 -11.32 14.60 11.35
C PHE A 91 -12.65 14.82 12.06
N VAL A 92 -12.63 14.97 13.39
CA VAL A 92 -13.83 15.24 14.18
C VAL A 92 -14.52 16.53 13.72
N ARG A 93 -13.75 17.60 13.47
CA ARG A 93 -14.29 18.86 12.96
C ARG A 93 -14.81 18.74 11.52
N ALA A 94 -14.09 18.03 10.65
CA ALA A 94 -14.54 17.80 9.27
C ALA A 94 -15.85 17.02 9.21
N ASN A 95 -16.01 15.97 10.04
CA ASN A 95 -17.25 15.22 10.13
C ASN A 95 -18.42 16.13 10.55
N LYS A 96 -18.23 16.97 11.58
CA LYS A 96 -19.25 17.94 12.01
C LYS A 96 -19.63 18.93 10.89
N GLU A 97 -18.64 19.46 10.18
CA GLU A 97 -18.84 20.41 9.08
C GLU A 97 -19.61 19.79 7.91
N LEU A 98 -19.23 18.56 7.51
CA LEU A 98 -19.91 17.82 6.44
C LEU A 98 -21.34 17.44 6.84
N THR A 99 -21.54 16.97 8.08
CA THR A 99 -22.87 16.63 8.60
C THR A 99 -23.79 17.85 8.60
N LYS A 100 -23.29 19.01 9.04
CA LYS A 100 -24.06 20.26 9.00
C LYS A 100 -24.39 20.64 7.55
N TYR A 101 -23.43 20.52 6.64
CA TYR A 101 -23.62 20.83 5.23
C TYR A 101 -24.70 19.96 4.57
N THR A 102 -24.76 18.66 4.88
CA THR A 102 -25.77 17.74 4.32
C THR A 102 -27.13 17.86 4.99
N GLN A 103 -27.20 18.20 6.29
CA GLN A 103 -28.46 18.44 6.99
C GLN A 103 -29.27 19.59 6.36
N HIS A 104 -28.59 20.59 5.77
CA HIS A 104 -29.26 21.69 5.08
C HIS A 104 -29.90 21.31 3.74
N LEU A 105 -29.64 20.10 3.21
CA LEU A 105 -30.16 19.64 1.91
C LEU A 105 -31.49 18.87 2.00
N GLY A 106 -32.07 18.72 3.19
CA GLY A 106 -33.31 17.97 3.42
C GLY A 106 -33.10 16.47 3.67
N SER A 107 -34.11 15.79 4.22
CA SER A 107 -34.01 14.41 4.73
C SER A 107 -33.66 13.35 3.69
N GLN A 108 -34.06 13.53 2.43
CA GLN A 108 -33.79 12.57 1.34
C GLN A 108 -32.32 12.59 0.91
N LEU A 109 -31.70 13.77 0.80
CA LEU A 109 -30.28 13.94 0.45
C LEU A 109 -29.34 13.73 1.65
N ALA A 110 -29.82 13.95 2.88
CA ALA A 110 -29.04 13.66 4.09
C ALA A 110 -28.66 12.18 4.21
N ASN A 111 -29.50 11.27 3.72
CA ASN A 111 -29.24 9.82 3.67
C ASN A 111 -28.17 9.42 2.63
N GLU A 112 -27.79 10.32 1.73
CA GLU A 112 -26.69 10.11 0.76
C GLU A 112 -25.32 10.50 1.33
N GLY A 113 -25.24 10.84 2.63
CA GLY A 113 -24.00 11.17 3.32
C GLY A 113 -22.96 10.04 3.36
N ILE A 114 -21.80 10.32 3.98
CA ILE A 114 -20.81 9.32 4.34
C ILE A 114 -21.03 8.98 5.81
N THR A 115 -21.17 7.71 6.15
CA THR A 115 -21.22 7.28 7.56
C THR A 115 -19.81 7.36 8.14
N TRP A 116 -19.59 8.27 9.08
CA TRP A 116 -18.28 8.42 9.72
C TRP A 116 -18.17 7.53 10.96
N ARG A 117 -17.09 6.76 11.05
CA ARG A 117 -16.75 5.92 12.19
C ARG A 117 -15.42 6.37 12.78
N PHE A 118 -15.36 6.47 14.10
CA PHE A 118 -14.12 6.81 14.81
C PHE A 118 -13.59 5.60 15.55
N ASN A 119 -12.30 5.35 15.42
CA ASN A 119 -11.64 4.27 16.13
C ASN A 119 -11.68 4.54 17.64
N PRO A 120 -11.93 3.52 18.48
CA PRO A 120 -11.80 3.66 19.92
C PRO A 120 -10.38 4.12 20.28
N PRO A 121 -10.19 4.97 21.31
CA PRO A 121 -8.87 5.52 21.70
C PRO A 121 -7.78 4.47 21.92
N SER A 122 -8.17 3.23 22.25
CA SER A 122 -7.30 2.10 22.57
C SER A 122 -7.23 1.02 21.49
N ALA A 123 -7.98 1.18 20.39
CA ALA A 123 -8.00 0.25 19.26
C ALA A 123 -7.73 1.02 17.95
N PRO A 124 -6.54 1.65 17.79
CA PRO A 124 -6.21 2.42 16.60
C PRO A 124 -6.15 1.57 15.31
N HIS A 125 -6.18 0.24 15.44
CA HIS A 125 -5.83 -0.68 14.38
C HIS A 125 -6.69 -1.95 14.45
N PHE A 126 -7.43 -2.23 13.38
CA PHE A 126 -8.02 -3.54 13.16
C PHE A 126 -6.91 -4.46 12.59
N GLY A 127 -6.07 -4.96 13.51
CA GLY A 127 -4.80 -5.68 13.35
C GLY A 127 -4.66 -6.60 12.14
N GLY A 128 -4.21 -6.08 10.99
CA GLY A 128 -3.96 -6.87 9.77
C GLY A 128 -2.58 -6.64 9.16
N LEU A 129 -2.10 -7.61 8.37
CA LEU A 129 -0.89 -7.54 7.53
C LEU A 129 -0.78 -6.25 6.70
N TRP A 130 -1.93 -5.72 6.28
CA TRP A 130 -2.00 -4.50 5.47
C TRP A 130 -1.75 -3.22 6.28
N GLU A 131 -2.08 -3.19 7.57
CA GLU A 131 -1.79 -2.03 8.42
C GLU A 131 -0.29 -1.87 8.59
N ALA A 132 0.43 -3.00 8.68
CA ALA A 132 1.89 -3.00 8.66
C ALA A 132 2.43 -2.43 7.34
N ALA A 133 1.85 -2.79 6.19
CA ALA A 133 2.27 -2.29 4.88
C ALA A 133 2.04 -0.78 4.72
N VAL A 134 0.90 -0.26 5.17
CA VAL A 134 0.60 1.18 5.16
C VAL A 134 1.49 1.93 6.16
N LYS A 135 1.73 1.35 7.35
CA LYS A 135 2.63 1.93 8.36
C LYS A 135 4.08 2.00 7.86
N SER A 136 4.57 0.95 7.21
CA SER A 136 5.90 0.93 6.56
C SER A 136 5.97 1.94 5.42
N ALA A 137 4.93 2.03 4.58
CA ALA A 137 4.86 3.04 3.53
C ALA A 137 4.93 4.48 4.09
N LYS A 138 4.20 4.77 5.18
CA LYS A 138 4.29 6.07 5.88
C LYS A 138 5.69 6.35 6.41
N HIS A 139 6.30 5.37 7.04
CA HIS A 139 7.66 5.48 7.58
C HIS A 139 8.68 5.82 6.48
N HIS A 140 8.61 5.11 5.36
CA HIS A 140 9.50 5.35 4.22
C HIS A 140 9.22 6.67 3.52
N LEU A 141 7.95 7.03 3.34
CA LEU A 141 7.56 8.31 2.75
C LEU A 141 8.17 9.46 3.54
N ALA A 142 8.05 9.47 4.87
CA ALA A 142 8.64 10.50 5.73
C ALA A 142 10.17 10.56 5.61
N ARG A 143 10.85 9.41 5.58
CA ARG A 143 12.32 9.35 5.46
C ARG A 143 12.84 9.78 4.09
N THR A 144 12.15 9.40 3.02
CA THR A 144 12.55 9.73 1.65
C THR A 144 12.27 11.19 1.32
N THR A 145 11.11 11.71 1.75
CA THR A 145 10.69 13.09 1.41
C THR A 145 11.20 14.14 2.41
N GLY A 146 11.40 13.78 3.68
CA GLY A 146 11.69 14.74 4.75
C GLY A 146 12.99 15.54 4.57
N LYS A 147 13.97 15.01 3.82
CA LYS A 147 15.24 15.70 3.52
C LYS A 147 15.30 16.31 2.12
N ALA A 148 14.35 15.97 1.24
CA ALA A 148 14.45 16.20 -0.19
C ALA A 148 14.07 17.63 -0.66
N LYS A 149 13.57 18.49 0.25
CA LYS A 149 13.16 19.88 -0.02
C LYS A 149 12.34 20.02 -1.32
N LEU A 150 11.28 19.23 -1.44
CA LEU A 150 10.38 19.23 -2.60
C LEU A 150 9.44 20.44 -2.60
N THR A 151 9.13 20.99 -3.76
CA THR A 151 7.97 21.88 -3.92
C THR A 151 6.67 21.09 -3.80
N LEU A 152 5.53 21.78 -3.63
CA LEU A 152 4.22 21.12 -3.56
C LEU A 152 3.93 20.28 -4.81
N SER A 153 4.24 20.80 -6.00
CA SER A 153 4.05 20.08 -7.27
C SER A 153 4.93 18.83 -7.36
N GLU A 154 6.21 18.93 -7.01
CA GLU A 154 7.13 17.78 -7.01
C GLU A 154 6.71 16.71 -5.99
N LEU A 155 6.24 17.14 -4.81
CA LEU A 155 5.71 16.22 -3.80
C LEU A 155 4.43 15.53 -4.32
N SER A 156 3.51 16.27 -4.92
CA SER A 156 2.29 15.71 -5.52
C SER A 156 2.62 14.64 -6.56
N THR A 157 3.55 14.92 -7.48
CA THR A 157 4.01 13.95 -8.48
C THR A 157 4.60 12.70 -7.83
N LEU A 158 5.51 12.88 -6.86
CA LEU A 158 6.12 11.75 -6.15
C LEU A 158 5.07 10.89 -5.42
N LEU A 159 4.08 11.51 -4.78
CA LEU A 159 3.03 10.80 -4.06
C LEU A 159 2.12 10.01 -5.00
N CYS A 160 1.78 10.54 -6.18
CA CYS A 160 1.06 9.79 -7.21
C CYS A 160 1.84 8.53 -7.65
N GLN A 161 3.15 8.66 -7.83
CA GLN A 161 4.00 7.51 -8.21
C GLN A 161 4.15 6.51 -7.05
N ILE A 162 4.27 6.97 -5.81
CA ILE A 162 4.27 6.11 -4.62
C ILE A 162 2.93 5.37 -4.48
N GLU A 163 1.78 6.04 -4.68
CA GLU A 163 0.46 5.39 -4.69
C GLU A 163 0.43 4.24 -5.69
N ALA A 164 0.93 4.47 -6.90
CA ALA A 164 1.04 3.45 -7.93
C ALA A 164 1.95 2.28 -7.49
N CYS A 165 3.07 2.55 -6.80
CA CYS A 165 3.97 1.52 -6.28
C CYS A 165 3.25 0.62 -5.27
N LEU A 166 2.55 1.25 -4.31
CA LEU A 166 1.79 0.52 -3.30
C LEU A 166 0.65 -0.30 -3.91
N ASN A 167 -0.01 0.22 -4.95
CA ASN A 167 -1.11 -0.48 -5.63
C ASN A 167 -0.62 -1.55 -6.64
N SER A 168 0.65 -1.55 -7.02
CA SER A 168 1.24 -2.60 -7.87
C SER A 168 1.52 -3.91 -7.14
N ARG A 169 1.40 -3.94 -5.80
CA ARG A 169 1.85 -5.04 -4.97
C ARG A 169 1.03 -6.33 -5.18
N PRO A 170 1.67 -7.50 -5.28
CA PRO A 170 0.99 -8.79 -5.28
C PRO A 170 0.18 -9.00 -3.99
N LEU A 171 -1.06 -9.46 -4.14
CA LEU A 171 -1.92 -9.89 -3.04
C LEU A 171 -1.99 -11.41 -2.98
N ILE A 172 -2.43 -12.04 -4.08
CA ILE A 172 -2.66 -13.48 -4.21
C ILE A 172 -2.35 -13.92 -5.66
N PRO A 173 -2.14 -15.20 -5.94
CA PRO A 173 -2.10 -15.73 -7.30
C PRO A 173 -3.42 -15.43 -8.04
N MET A 174 -3.35 -15.08 -9.32
CA MET A 174 -4.55 -14.78 -10.11
C MET A 174 -5.31 -16.06 -10.52
N SER A 175 -4.56 -17.15 -10.72
CA SER A 175 -5.08 -18.44 -11.13
C SER A 175 -4.37 -19.57 -10.37
N SER A 176 -5.07 -20.70 -10.25
CA SER A 176 -4.51 -21.97 -9.79
C SER A 176 -3.64 -22.65 -10.86
N ASP A 177 -3.65 -22.19 -12.12
CA ASP A 177 -2.82 -22.73 -13.19
C ASP A 177 -1.31 -22.59 -12.85
N PRO A 178 -0.56 -23.70 -12.76
CA PRO A 178 0.89 -23.68 -12.51
C PRO A 178 1.72 -22.96 -13.59
N ASN A 179 1.15 -22.71 -14.77
CA ASN A 179 1.78 -21.95 -15.85
C ASN A 179 1.41 -20.46 -15.83
N ASP A 180 0.46 -20.05 -14.99
CA ASP A 180 0.18 -18.64 -14.71
C ASP A 180 1.08 -18.14 -13.57
N PHE A 181 1.87 -17.12 -13.88
CA PHE A 181 2.79 -16.46 -12.96
C PHE A 181 2.29 -15.07 -12.53
N THR A 182 1.07 -14.71 -12.90
CA THR A 182 0.49 -13.41 -12.55
C THR A 182 -0.12 -13.41 -11.16
N SER A 183 -0.20 -12.23 -10.57
CA SER A 183 -0.80 -12.02 -9.26
C SER A 183 -1.87 -10.96 -9.34
N LEU A 184 -2.92 -11.13 -8.55
CA LEU A 184 -3.91 -10.09 -8.33
C LEU A 184 -3.27 -8.99 -7.48
N THR A 185 -3.48 -7.74 -7.88
CA THR A 185 -2.95 -6.55 -7.20
C THR A 185 -4.08 -5.56 -6.95
N PRO A 186 -3.95 -4.62 -5.99
CA PRO A 186 -4.95 -3.58 -5.79
C PRO A 186 -5.22 -2.77 -7.06
N ALA A 187 -4.21 -2.57 -7.92
CA ALA A 187 -4.37 -1.86 -9.18
C ALA A 187 -5.32 -2.54 -10.16
N HIS A 188 -5.44 -3.87 -10.16
CA HIS A 188 -6.43 -4.56 -10.99
C HIS A 188 -7.86 -4.10 -10.67
N PHE A 189 -8.15 -3.83 -9.40
CA PHE A 189 -9.45 -3.30 -8.99
C PHE A 189 -9.66 -1.82 -9.34
N LEU A 190 -8.59 -1.05 -9.52
CA LEU A 190 -8.67 0.39 -9.79
C LEU A 190 -8.61 0.73 -11.28
N LEU A 191 -7.81 -0.02 -12.04
CA LEU A 191 -7.47 0.24 -13.44
C LEU A 191 -8.00 -0.86 -14.37
N GLY A 192 -8.46 -2.00 -13.84
CA GLY A 192 -8.76 -3.19 -14.63
C GLY A 192 -7.53 -3.95 -15.12
N ALA A 193 -6.33 -3.51 -14.75
CA ALA A 193 -5.05 -4.05 -15.22
C ALA A 193 -3.90 -3.78 -14.21
N PRO A 194 -2.74 -4.44 -14.36
CA PRO A 194 -1.54 -4.08 -13.61
C PRO A 194 -1.10 -2.64 -13.86
N VAL A 195 -0.44 -2.03 -12.87
CA VAL A 195 0.23 -0.74 -13.06
C VAL A 195 1.40 -0.91 -14.04
N THR A 196 1.48 -0.04 -15.04
CA THR A 196 2.66 0.13 -15.89
C THR A 196 3.24 1.53 -15.70
N SER A 197 4.54 1.68 -15.92
CA SER A 197 5.24 2.96 -15.89
C SER A 197 6.19 3.08 -17.08
N PHE A 198 6.67 4.30 -17.32
CA PHE A 198 7.76 4.51 -18.27
C PHE A 198 9.01 3.72 -17.84
N PRO A 199 9.77 3.16 -18.79
CA PRO A 199 11.08 2.60 -18.48
C PRO A 199 12.01 3.74 -18.06
N GLU A 200 12.67 3.58 -16.92
CA GLU A 200 13.60 4.56 -16.37
C GLU A 200 14.99 3.94 -16.19
N PRO A 201 16.07 4.73 -16.40
CA PRO A 201 17.40 4.29 -16.03
C PRO A 201 17.51 4.14 -14.51
N ASP A 202 18.41 3.26 -14.08
CA ASP A 202 18.79 3.20 -12.67
C ASP A 202 19.58 4.46 -12.31
N LEU A 203 19.05 5.25 -11.37
CA LEU A 203 19.66 6.48 -10.86
C LEU A 203 20.38 6.22 -9.53
N ASN A 204 20.59 4.97 -9.13
CA ASN A 204 21.38 4.60 -7.97
C ASN A 204 22.86 4.95 -8.22
N GLY A 205 23.46 5.73 -7.32
CA GLY A 205 24.88 6.11 -7.39
C GLY A 205 25.16 7.41 -8.14
N GLU A 206 24.18 8.01 -8.80
CA GLU A 206 24.31 9.38 -9.33
C GLU A 206 24.19 10.43 -8.20
N GLU A 207 25.04 11.46 -8.25
CA GLU A 207 25.05 12.60 -7.34
C GLU A 207 23.72 13.39 -7.42
N PRO A 208 22.86 13.39 -6.36
CA PRO A 208 21.53 14.01 -6.44
C PRO A 208 21.54 15.51 -6.67
N HIS A 209 22.64 16.19 -6.31
CA HIS A 209 22.81 17.64 -6.44
C HIS A 209 22.92 18.11 -7.90
N ALA A 210 23.46 17.27 -8.79
CA ALA A 210 23.64 17.60 -10.21
C ALA A 210 22.40 17.28 -11.08
N MET A 211 21.40 16.62 -10.50
CA MET A 211 20.22 16.18 -11.24
C MET A 211 19.28 17.33 -11.56
N ARG A 212 18.73 17.31 -12.79
CA ARG A 212 17.52 18.08 -13.10
C ARG A 212 16.40 17.67 -12.13
N ARG A 213 15.57 18.63 -11.72
CA ARG A 213 14.57 18.44 -10.65
C ARG A 213 13.62 17.25 -10.88
N TRP A 214 13.19 17.02 -12.11
CA TRP A 214 12.33 15.88 -12.42
C TRP A 214 13.05 14.53 -12.26
N LYS A 215 14.35 14.44 -12.59
CA LYS A 215 15.18 13.25 -12.34
C LYS A 215 15.38 13.02 -10.84
N PHE A 216 15.54 14.10 -10.07
CA PHE A 216 15.62 14.01 -8.61
C PHE A 216 14.34 13.39 -8.02
N VAL A 217 13.15 13.74 -8.53
CA VAL A 217 11.88 13.09 -8.12
C VAL A 217 11.91 11.59 -8.44
N GLN A 218 12.40 11.19 -9.61
CA GLN A 218 12.53 9.77 -9.96
C GLN A 218 13.54 9.03 -9.07
N HIS A 219 14.67 9.65 -8.75
CA HIS A 219 15.64 9.10 -7.80
C HIS A 219 15.01 8.86 -6.42
N LEU A 220 14.15 9.77 -5.95
CA LEU A 220 13.42 9.57 -4.69
C LEU A 220 12.41 8.42 -4.78
N LEU A 221 11.71 8.26 -5.91
CA LEU A 221 10.82 7.13 -6.14
C LEU A 221 11.59 5.81 -6.08
N GLN A 222 12.72 5.71 -6.78
CA GLN A 222 13.59 4.52 -6.77
C GLN A 222 14.13 4.23 -5.37
N THR A 223 14.52 5.27 -4.62
CA THR A 223 14.94 5.15 -3.21
C THR A 223 13.81 4.65 -2.31
N PHE A 224 12.60 5.20 -2.47
CA PHE A 224 11.41 4.74 -1.74
C PHE A 224 11.13 3.27 -2.05
N TRP A 225 11.07 2.92 -3.33
CA TRP A 225 10.78 1.57 -3.81
C TRP A 225 11.77 0.56 -3.24
N LYS A 226 13.08 0.82 -3.36
CA LYS A 226 14.13 -0.08 -2.86
C LYS A 226 13.97 -0.38 -1.38
N ARG A 227 13.68 0.65 -0.56
CA ARG A 227 13.51 0.48 0.89
C ARG A 227 12.21 -0.24 1.23
N TRP A 228 11.10 0.19 0.63
CA TRP A 228 9.79 -0.37 0.91
C TRP A 228 9.65 -1.81 0.42
N HIS A 229 10.17 -2.14 -0.77
CA HIS A 229 10.21 -3.52 -1.29
C HIS A 229 10.92 -4.46 -0.31
N MET A 230 12.06 -4.04 0.24
CA MET A 230 12.83 -4.84 1.19
C MET A 230 12.14 -5.02 2.55
N GLU A 231 11.37 -4.04 3.02
CA GLU A 231 10.64 -4.13 4.29
C GLU A 231 9.26 -4.77 4.16
N TYR A 232 8.62 -4.68 3.00
CA TYR A 232 7.29 -5.25 2.74
C TYR A 232 7.34 -6.78 2.65
N LEU A 233 8.36 -7.35 1.99
CA LEU A 233 8.45 -8.79 1.77
C LEU A 233 8.54 -9.62 3.07
N PRO A 234 9.30 -9.20 4.09
CA PRO A 234 9.25 -9.85 5.41
C PRO A 234 7.88 -9.78 6.07
N GLN A 235 7.12 -8.69 5.90
CA GLN A 235 5.80 -8.55 6.52
C GLN A 235 4.81 -9.58 5.99
N LEU A 236 4.87 -9.92 4.70
CA LEU A 236 4.11 -11.01 4.10
C LEU A 236 4.47 -12.39 4.69
N GLN A 237 5.66 -12.54 5.28
CA GLN A 237 6.13 -13.80 5.89
C GLN A 237 5.84 -13.92 7.39
N VAL A 238 5.41 -12.84 8.08
CA VAL A 238 5.16 -12.91 9.53
C VAL A 238 3.92 -13.75 9.81
N ARG A 239 4.21 -14.97 10.24
CA ARG A 239 3.31 -16.09 10.51
C ARG A 239 2.26 -15.82 11.58
N GLY A 240 1.14 -16.51 11.41
CA GLY A 240 0.28 -16.95 12.49
C GLY A 240 1.09 -17.64 13.58
N LYS A 241 0.83 -17.21 14.81
CA LYS A 241 1.13 -17.81 16.11
C LYS A 241 2.18 -18.95 16.12
N TRP A 242 3.29 -18.62 16.78
CA TRP A 242 4.35 -19.47 17.30
C TRP A 242 3.93 -20.77 18.00
N THR A 243 3.46 -21.78 17.28
CA THR A 243 3.15 -23.10 17.91
C THR A 243 3.42 -24.35 17.08
N SER A 244 3.87 -24.27 15.83
CA SER A 244 4.29 -25.49 15.09
C SER A 244 5.25 -25.19 13.93
N GLY A 245 6.15 -26.14 13.66
CA GLY A 245 7.30 -26.00 12.76
C GLY A 245 6.97 -25.55 11.33
N SER A 246 7.98 -24.96 10.69
CA SER A 246 8.22 -24.94 9.23
C SER A 246 7.19 -24.27 8.32
N SER A 247 7.55 -23.10 7.75
CA SER A 247 6.80 -22.49 6.65
C SER A 247 7.02 -23.34 5.41
N ASN A 248 6.20 -24.37 5.23
CA ASN A 248 6.36 -25.33 4.14
C ASN A 248 5.85 -24.68 2.84
N LEU A 249 6.77 -24.10 2.09
CA LEU A 249 6.57 -23.93 0.66
C LEU A 249 6.23 -25.30 0.06
N ALA A 250 5.18 -25.36 -0.74
CA ALA A 250 4.78 -26.52 -1.50
C ALA A 250 5.17 -26.35 -2.96
N ILE A 251 5.21 -27.47 -3.69
CA ILE A 251 5.28 -27.42 -5.16
C ILE A 251 4.07 -26.62 -5.67
N ASP A 252 4.29 -25.86 -6.74
CA ASP A 252 3.36 -24.94 -7.38
C ASP A 252 2.99 -23.69 -6.59
N ASP A 253 3.54 -23.46 -5.39
CA ASP A 253 3.37 -22.18 -4.71
C ASP A 253 3.96 -21.03 -5.55
N LEU A 254 3.15 -19.99 -5.78
CA LEU A 254 3.62 -18.73 -6.37
C LEU A 254 4.30 -17.90 -5.29
N VAL A 255 5.57 -17.58 -5.52
CA VAL A 255 6.42 -16.85 -4.58
C VAL A 255 6.97 -15.58 -5.21
N ILE A 256 7.15 -14.54 -4.39
CA ILE A 256 7.97 -13.38 -4.73
C ILE A 256 9.42 -13.69 -4.37
N VAL A 257 10.33 -13.56 -5.33
CA VAL A 257 11.77 -13.68 -5.10
C VAL A 257 12.32 -12.36 -4.59
N LYS A 258 12.98 -12.39 -3.43
CA LYS A 258 13.67 -11.24 -2.85
C LYS A 258 14.95 -10.97 -3.64
N GLU A 259 14.83 -10.24 -4.73
CA GLU A 259 15.96 -9.69 -5.48
C GLU A 259 16.18 -8.22 -5.14
N ASP A 260 17.45 -7.85 -5.04
CA ASP A 260 17.83 -6.46 -4.81
C ASP A 260 17.76 -5.68 -6.14
N ASN A 261 17.31 -4.42 -6.07
CA ASN A 261 17.35 -3.45 -7.18
C ASN A 261 16.43 -3.73 -8.40
N LEU A 262 15.28 -4.38 -8.19
CA LEU A 262 14.25 -4.37 -9.24
C LEU A 262 13.73 -2.94 -9.48
N PRO A 263 13.44 -2.56 -10.73
CA PRO A 263 12.78 -1.28 -11.01
C PRO A 263 11.45 -1.16 -10.27
N PRO A 264 10.97 0.07 -9.99
CA PRO A 264 9.64 0.29 -9.45
C PRO A 264 8.55 -0.49 -10.20
N PHE A 265 7.53 -0.94 -9.48
CA PHE A 265 6.39 -1.71 -9.98
C PHE A 265 6.70 -3.13 -10.47
N LYS A 266 7.96 -3.58 -10.46
CA LYS A 266 8.34 -4.91 -10.92
C LYS A 266 8.55 -5.86 -9.74
N TRP A 267 7.74 -6.91 -9.71
CA TRP A 267 7.83 -7.99 -8.73
C TRP A 267 8.33 -9.26 -9.42
N HIS A 268 9.41 -9.85 -8.93
CA HIS A 268 9.94 -11.08 -9.51
C HIS A 268 9.14 -12.28 -8.97
N LEU A 269 8.16 -12.73 -9.75
CA LEU A 269 7.31 -13.87 -9.41
C LEU A 269 7.87 -15.17 -10.01
N ALA A 270 7.80 -16.24 -9.24
CA ALA A 270 8.23 -17.57 -9.64
C ALA A 270 7.38 -18.65 -8.97
N ARG A 271 7.31 -19.84 -9.59
CA ARG A 271 6.64 -21.02 -9.02
C ARG A 271 7.69 -21.97 -8.45
N VAL A 272 7.38 -22.56 -7.29
CA VAL A 272 8.20 -23.64 -6.72
C VAL A 272 7.97 -24.91 -7.56
N ILE A 273 9.05 -25.51 -8.04
CA ILE A 273 8.97 -26.75 -8.85
C ILE A 273 9.56 -27.97 -8.12
N GLU A 274 10.36 -27.75 -7.08
CA GLU A 274 11.05 -28.83 -6.36
C GLU A 274 11.45 -28.38 -4.94
N LEU A 275 11.33 -29.28 -3.97
CA LEU A 275 11.73 -29.07 -2.58
C LEU A 275 13.00 -29.86 -2.27
N HIS A 276 14.03 -29.19 -1.72
CA HIS A 276 15.27 -29.85 -1.30
C HIS A 276 15.26 -30.04 0.22
N LEU A 277 15.08 -31.28 0.67
CA LEU A 277 15.08 -31.65 2.09
C LEU A 277 16.51 -31.70 2.63
N GLY A 278 16.73 -31.10 3.79
CA GLY A 278 17.96 -31.30 4.57
C GLY A 278 17.97 -32.65 5.28
N CYS A 279 19.13 -33.05 5.80
CA CYS A 279 19.29 -34.29 6.57
C CYS A 279 18.39 -34.36 7.82
N ASP A 280 17.92 -33.21 8.31
CA ASP A 280 16.99 -33.05 9.43
C ASP A 280 15.52 -32.97 9.00
N GLY A 281 15.21 -33.25 7.73
CA GLY A 281 13.85 -33.22 7.18
C GLY A 281 13.29 -31.82 6.89
N ASN A 282 14.08 -30.75 7.07
CA ASN A 282 13.62 -29.38 6.85
C ASN A 282 13.95 -28.86 5.45
N VAL A 283 12.97 -28.25 4.78
CA VAL A 283 13.17 -27.58 3.49
C VAL A 283 13.79 -26.20 3.70
N ARG A 284 15.07 -26.06 3.35
CA ARG A 284 15.79 -24.77 3.39
C ARG A 284 16.06 -24.18 2.01
N VAL A 285 16.01 -25.02 0.97
CA VAL A 285 16.30 -24.64 -0.42
C VAL A 285 15.20 -25.23 -1.30
N VAL A 286 14.77 -24.47 -2.31
CA VAL A 286 13.80 -24.91 -3.31
C VAL A 286 14.30 -24.56 -4.72
N SER A 287 13.91 -25.36 -5.72
CA SER A 287 14.04 -24.97 -7.13
C SER A 287 12.79 -24.19 -7.51
N ILE A 288 12.97 -23.05 -8.18
CA ILE A 288 11.89 -22.21 -8.68
C ILE A 288 12.03 -22.00 -10.18
N ARG A 289 10.89 -21.78 -10.86
CA ARG A 289 10.80 -21.44 -12.29
C ARG A 289 10.11 -20.09 -12.43
N ASN A 290 10.65 -19.19 -13.24
CA ASN A 290 10.00 -17.91 -13.56
C ASN A 290 9.14 -18.02 -14.85
N SER A 291 8.45 -16.94 -15.21
CA SER A 291 7.63 -16.88 -16.42
C SER A 291 8.41 -17.02 -17.73
N SER A 292 9.72 -16.78 -17.74
CA SER A 292 10.59 -17.00 -18.90
C SER A 292 11.08 -18.45 -19.03
N GLY A 293 10.61 -19.36 -18.17
CA GLY A 293 11.05 -20.76 -18.12
C GLY A 293 12.43 -20.97 -17.49
N LYS A 294 13.08 -19.93 -16.96
CA LYS A 294 14.37 -20.05 -16.30
C LYS A 294 14.21 -20.65 -14.91
N THR A 295 14.94 -21.74 -14.67
CA THR A 295 15.00 -22.41 -13.37
C THR A 295 16.18 -21.90 -12.56
N MET A 296 15.98 -21.73 -11.25
CA MET A 296 17.04 -21.36 -10.31
C MET A 296 16.79 -21.98 -8.93
N ARG A 297 17.87 -22.26 -8.19
CA ARG A 297 17.78 -22.66 -6.77
C ARG A 297 17.88 -21.43 -5.87
N ARG A 298 17.02 -21.37 -4.84
CA ARG A 298 16.98 -20.27 -3.88
C ARG A 298 16.74 -20.76 -2.46
N PRO A 299 17.38 -20.16 -1.44
CA PRO A 299 17.01 -20.38 -0.05
C PRO A 299 15.58 -19.90 0.23
N VAL A 300 14.82 -20.63 1.04
CA VAL A 300 13.45 -20.25 1.45
C VAL A 300 13.41 -18.85 2.08
N ALA A 301 14.46 -18.45 2.80
CA ALA A 301 14.56 -17.12 3.40
C ALA A 301 14.50 -15.96 2.37
N LYS A 302 14.89 -16.23 1.11
CA LYS A 302 14.87 -15.29 -0.02
C LYS A 302 13.56 -15.35 -0.82
N LEU A 303 12.57 -16.13 -0.38
CA LEU A 303 11.30 -16.30 -1.08
C LEU A 303 10.12 -15.94 -0.17
N CYS A 304 9.17 -15.19 -0.70
CA CYS A 304 7.95 -14.85 0.02
C CYS A 304 6.75 -15.51 -0.65
N LYS A 305 6.09 -16.45 0.04
CA LYS A 305 4.86 -17.09 -0.45
C LYS A 305 3.73 -16.07 -0.52
N LEU A 306 3.04 -16.01 -1.65
CA LEU A 306 1.77 -15.28 -1.72
C LEU A 306 0.72 -16.07 -0.95
N PRO A 307 -0.12 -15.41 -0.13
CA PRO A 307 -1.24 -16.09 0.50
C PRO A 307 -2.13 -16.71 -0.58
N ILE A 308 -2.52 -17.96 -0.33
CA ILE A 308 -3.55 -18.67 -1.08
C ILE A 308 -4.73 -18.71 -0.10
N ASP A 309 -5.93 -18.38 -0.53
CA ASP A 309 -7.12 -18.66 0.27
C ASP A 309 -7.19 -20.19 0.42
N SER A 310 -6.67 -20.71 1.52
CA SER A 310 -7.09 -22.01 2.00
C SER A 310 -8.54 -21.81 2.42
N GLU A 311 -9.46 -22.54 1.78
CA GLU A 311 -10.83 -22.71 2.26
C GLU A 311 -10.78 -22.83 3.79
N GLU A 312 -11.24 -21.80 4.50
CA GLU A 312 -11.56 -21.96 5.90
C GLU A 312 -12.70 -22.97 5.90
N SER A 313 -12.38 -24.20 6.27
CA SER A 313 -13.36 -25.24 6.57
C SER A 313 -14.35 -24.64 7.56
N VAL A 314 -15.52 -24.28 7.03
CA VAL A 314 -16.72 -23.97 7.79
C VAL A 314 -17.12 -25.30 8.44
N GLU A 315 -16.46 -25.63 9.55
CA GLU A 315 -17.03 -26.57 10.49
C GLU A 315 -18.20 -25.85 11.17
N LYS A 316 -19.36 -26.48 11.01
CA LYS A 316 -20.70 -26.05 11.39
C LYS A 316 -20.84 -25.68 12.86
#